data_AF-A0A1Q8ZRF4-F1
#
_entry.id   AF-A0A1Q8ZRF4-F1
#
_cell.length_a   1.000
_cell.length_b   1.000
_cell.length_c   1.000
_cell.angle_alpha   90.00
_cell.angle_beta   90.00
_cell.angle_gamma   90.00
#
_symmetry.space_group_name_H-M   'P 1'
#
loop_
_entity.id
_entity.type
_entity.pdbx_description
1 polymer ?
#
loop_
_entity_poly.entity_id
_entity_poly.type
_entity_poly.pdbx_seq_one_letter_code
_entity_poly.pdbx_strand_id
1 'polypeptide(L)'
;MIVNATGYDSKNKKTLICGVYISPKGITTFGWLNQEGFFGGGNFMDPIDDPKVFGDWTDKSGNDITIKPGESGRYVVIEGDATIGPSDNPRTGFISGPAFIGDGGKAAGYTDSHYDGAAPASTKSSEDESGCRVRLRYSGYYLFVDDNEECGGQGVSFSGIYLKKSAKK
;
A
#
# COMPACT_ATOMS: atom_id res chain seq x y z
N MET A 1 4.07 -13.60 -8.69
CA MET A 1 3.29 -12.52 -9.34
C MET A 1 2.21 -12.11 -8.35
N ILE A 2 2.05 -10.82 -8.11
CA ILE A 2 1.11 -10.27 -7.12
C ILE A 2 0.17 -9.30 -7.84
N VAL A 3 -1.13 -9.40 -7.59
CA VAL A 3 -2.13 -8.53 -8.21
C VAL A 3 -2.31 -7.28 -7.34
N ASN A 4 -2.11 -6.10 -7.92
CA ASN A 4 -2.19 -4.84 -7.18
C ASN A 4 -3.34 -3.91 -7.61
N ALA A 5 -3.89 -4.10 -8.80
CA ALA A 5 -5.04 -3.34 -9.29
C ALA A 5 -5.83 -4.14 -10.34
N THR A 6 -7.09 -3.75 -10.54
CA THR A 6 -7.95 -4.21 -11.63
C THR A 6 -8.30 -3.04 -12.53
N GLY A 7 -8.39 -3.30 -13.83
CA GLY A 7 -8.77 -2.32 -14.85
C GLY A 7 -9.70 -2.95 -15.89
N TYR A 8 -10.25 -2.13 -16.77
CA TYR A 8 -11.12 -2.59 -17.85
C TYR A 8 -10.70 -1.96 -19.17
N ASP A 9 -10.40 -2.81 -20.17
CA ASP A 9 -10.18 -2.39 -21.54
C ASP A 9 -11.53 -2.30 -22.24
N SER A 10 -12.02 -1.07 -22.43
CA SER A 10 -13.31 -0.79 -23.06
C SER A 10 -13.35 -1.17 -24.55
N LYS A 11 -12.21 -1.12 -25.24
CA LYS A 11 -12.11 -1.44 -26.67
C LYS A 11 -12.21 -2.93 -26.91
N ASN A 12 -11.51 -3.73 -26.10
CA ASN A 12 -11.49 -5.18 -26.23
C ASN A 12 -12.50 -5.89 -25.30
N LYS A 13 -13.24 -5.14 -24.47
CA LYS A 13 -14.20 -5.64 -23.47
C LYS A 13 -13.60 -6.68 -22.53
N LYS A 14 -12.40 -6.41 -22.02
CA LYS A 14 -11.65 -7.34 -21.16
C LYS A 14 -11.33 -6.74 -19.82
N THR A 15 -11.46 -7.55 -18.77
CA THR A 15 -10.94 -7.19 -17.46
C THR A 15 -9.44 -7.45 -17.42
N LEU A 16 -8.71 -6.45 -16.96
CA LEU A 16 -7.26 -6.48 -16.83
C LEU A 16 -6.90 -6.51 -15.35
N ILE A 17 -5.80 -7.17 -15.05
CA ILE A 17 -5.14 -7.12 -13.75
C ILE A 17 -3.77 -6.47 -13.91
N CYS A 18 -3.41 -5.54 -13.02
CA CYS A 18 -2.04 -5.07 -12.91
C CYS A 18 -1.28 -6.07 -12.04
N GLY A 19 -0.45 -6.87 -12.70
CA GLY A 19 0.43 -7.84 -12.05
C GLY A 19 1.79 -7.23 -11.79
N VAL A 20 2.33 -7.48 -10.60
CA VAL A 20 3.72 -7.18 -10.26
C VAL A 20 4.50 -8.49 -10.13
N TYR A 21 5.63 -8.56 -10.82
CA TYR A 21 6.64 -9.59 -10.64
C TYR A 21 7.85 -8.98 -9.92
N ILE A 22 8.33 -9.68 -8.89
CA ILE A 22 9.53 -9.30 -8.15
C ILE A 22 10.49 -10.48 -8.28
N SER A 23 11.64 -10.25 -8.91
CA SER A 23 12.66 -11.29 -9.07
C SER A 23 13.34 -11.61 -7.73
N PRO A 24 14.05 -12.75 -7.62
CA PRO A 24 14.87 -13.04 -6.43
C PRO A 24 15.92 -11.97 -6.12
N LYS A 25 16.33 -11.18 -7.13
CA LYS A 25 17.24 -10.04 -6.98
C LYS A 25 16.51 -8.73 -6.64
N GLY A 26 15.21 -8.80 -6.36
CA GLY A 26 14.37 -7.64 -6.05
C GLY A 26 14.03 -6.78 -7.26
N ILE A 27 14.28 -7.20 -8.50
CA ILE A 27 13.91 -6.40 -9.70
C ILE A 27 12.40 -6.48 -9.88
N THR A 28 11.75 -5.31 -9.97
CA THR A 28 10.30 -5.19 -10.09
C THR A 28 9.91 -4.99 -11.55
N THR A 29 8.93 -5.75 -12.03
CA THR A 29 8.30 -5.56 -13.33
C THR A 29 6.79 -5.54 -13.13
N PHE A 30 6.10 -4.58 -13.73
CA PHE A 30 4.65 -4.47 -13.65
C PHE A 30 4.04 -4.34 -15.04
N GLY A 31 2.79 -4.80 -15.18
CA GLY A 31 2.07 -4.71 -16.44
C GLY A 31 0.63 -5.18 -16.33
N TRP A 32 -0.16 -4.76 -17.31
CA TRP A 32 -1.54 -5.19 -17.47
C TRP A 32 -1.60 -6.56 -18.14
N LEU A 33 -2.33 -7.48 -17.53
CA LEU A 33 -2.54 -8.84 -18.02
C LEU A 33 -4.04 -9.09 -18.15
N ASN A 34 -4.44 -9.88 -19.15
CA ASN A 34 -5.83 -10.33 -19.25
C ASN A 34 -6.15 -11.22 -18.05
N GLN A 35 -7.21 -10.88 -17.31
CA GLN A 35 -7.64 -11.64 -16.13
C GLN A 35 -7.95 -13.11 -16.49
N GLU A 36 -8.49 -13.38 -17.68
CA GLU A 36 -8.84 -14.74 -18.13
C GLU A 36 -7.61 -15.65 -18.25
N GLY A 37 -6.42 -15.10 -18.49
CA GLY A 37 -5.17 -15.85 -18.55
C GLY A 37 -4.58 -16.16 -17.17
N PHE A 38 -5.20 -15.65 -16.11
CA PHE A 38 -4.71 -15.78 -14.75
C PHE A 38 -5.44 -16.90 -14.01
N PHE A 39 -4.88 -18.11 -14.09
CA PHE A 39 -5.35 -19.29 -13.37
C PHE A 39 -4.92 -19.24 -11.91
N GLY A 40 -5.56 -18.37 -11.13
CA GLY A 40 -5.24 -18.17 -9.73
C GLY A 40 -6.25 -17.24 -9.09
N GLY A 41 -7.49 -17.68 -8.94
CA GLY A 41 -8.55 -16.96 -8.22
C GLY A 41 -8.32 -16.88 -6.71
N GLY A 42 -7.08 -16.66 -6.26
CA GLY A 42 -6.70 -16.59 -4.87
C GLY A 42 -6.65 -15.15 -4.38
N ASN A 43 -7.21 -14.89 -3.19
CA ASN A 43 -6.86 -13.72 -2.41
C ASN A 43 -5.37 -13.82 -2.03
N PHE A 44 -4.50 -13.09 -2.73
CA PHE A 44 -3.05 -13.08 -2.48
C PHE A 44 -2.66 -12.27 -1.24
N MET A 45 -3.62 -11.57 -0.65
CA MET A 45 -3.38 -10.74 0.52
C MET A 45 -3.62 -11.56 1.79
N ASP A 46 -2.63 -11.50 2.68
CA ASP A 46 -2.69 -12.00 4.03
C ASP A 46 -3.44 -10.98 4.92
N PRO A 47 -3.96 -11.38 6.09
CA PRO A 47 -4.55 -10.44 7.02
C PRO A 47 -3.54 -9.36 7.43
N ILE A 48 -3.96 -8.09 7.43
CA ILE A 48 -3.08 -6.96 7.75
C ILE A 48 -2.76 -6.87 9.26
N ASP A 49 -3.52 -7.57 10.09
CA ASP A 49 -3.33 -7.73 11.53
C ASP A 49 -2.56 -9.00 11.91
N ASP A 50 -2.04 -9.79 10.94
CA ASP A 50 -1.13 -10.90 11.23
C ASP A 50 0.13 -10.34 11.96
N PRO A 51 0.58 -10.94 13.09
CA PRO A 51 1.79 -10.51 13.78
C PRO A 51 3.05 -10.39 12.90
N LYS A 52 3.11 -11.11 11.78
CA LYS A 52 4.19 -10.99 10.78
C LYS A 52 4.20 -9.64 10.07
N VAL A 53 3.11 -8.89 10.07
CA VAL A 53 3.04 -7.53 9.50
C VAL A 53 3.76 -6.53 10.40
N PHE A 54 3.74 -6.70 11.71
CA PHE A 54 4.26 -5.69 12.64
C PHE A 54 5.77 -5.52 12.56
N GLY A 55 6.22 -4.28 12.74
CA GLY A 55 7.62 -3.85 12.65
C GLY A 55 7.84 -2.84 11.53
N ASP A 56 9.12 -2.67 11.17
CA ASP A 56 9.55 -1.64 10.23
C ASP A 56 9.67 -2.18 8.81
N TRP A 57 9.23 -1.37 7.86
CA TRP A 57 9.20 -1.64 6.43
C TRP A 57 9.90 -0.51 5.70
N THR A 58 10.64 -0.84 4.63
CA THR A 58 11.36 0.16 3.83
C THR A 58 11.22 -0.15 2.34
N ASP A 59 11.04 0.88 1.52
CA ASP A 59 11.04 0.73 0.07
C ASP A 59 12.45 0.92 -0.52
N LYS A 60 12.56 0.89 -1.85
CA LYS A 60 13.85 1.11 -2.53
C LYS A 60 14.31 2.57 -2.53
N SER A 61 13.39 3.50 -2.31
CA SER A 61 13.65 4.94 -2.26
C SER A 61 14.14 5.37 -0.87
N GLY A 62 14.03 4.50 0.13
CA GLY A 62 14.38 4.78 1.52
C GLY A 62 13.22 5.35 2.34
N ASN A 63 11.99 5.30 1.82
CA ASN A 63 10.80 5.62 2.59
C ASN A 63 10.52 4.50 3.60
N ASP A 64 10.02 4.88 4.77
CA ASP A 64 9.81 3.96 5.87
C ASP A 64 8.35 3.96 6.34
N ILE A 65 7.86 2.77 6.70
CA ILE A 65 6.57 2.54 7.34
C ILE A 65 6.77 1.60 8.53
N THR A 66 6.35 1.99 9.72
CA THR A 66 6.27 1.14 10.90
C THR A 66 4.83 0.78 11.18
N ILE A 67 4.55 -0.51 11.36
CA ILE A 67 3.21 -1.02 11.69
C ILE A 67 3.24 -1.63 13.10
N LYS A 68 2.33 -1.19 13.96
CA LYS A 68 2.16 -1.67 15.34
C LYS A 68 0.75 -2.25 15.53
N PRO A 69 0.57 -3.21 16.45
CA PRO A 69 -0.77 -3.71 16.79
C PRO A 69 -1.65 -2.57 17.33
N GLY A 70 -2.90 -2.50 16.89
CA GLY A 70 -3.93 -1.66 17.51
C GLY A 70 -4.60 -2.36 18.68
N GLU A 71 -5.27 -1.59 19.54
CA GLU A 71 -5.83 -2.11 20.80
C GLU A 71 -7.06 -3.02 20.62
N SER A 72 -7.79 -2.87 19.51
CA SER A 72 -9.12 -3.49 19.33
C SER A 72 -9.22 -4.47 18.15
N GLY A 73 -8.11 -4.77 17.46
CA GLY A 73 -8.11 -5.58 16.23
C GLY A 73 -8.88 -4.95 15.04
N ARG A 74 -9.42 -3.73 15.21
CA ARG A 74 -10.14 -2.98 14.17
C ARG A 74 -9.25 -2.04 13.35
N TYR A 75 -8.04 -1.82 13.83
CA TYR A 75 -7.04 -0.99 13.17
C TYR A 75 -5.65 -1.49 13.55
N VAL A 76 -4.67 -1.17 12.71
CA VAL A 76 -3.25 -1.16 13.07
C VAL A 76 -2.81 0.28 13.27
N VAL A 77 -1.78 0.52 14.06
CA VAL A 77 -1.18 1.86 14.17
C VAL A 77 -0.04 1.94 13.18
N ILE A 78 -0.05 2.97 12.33
CA ILE A 78 1.03 3.23 11.38
C ILE A 78 1.78 4.49 11.75
N GLU A 79 3.08 4.48 11.46
CA GLU A 79 3.96 5.65 11.42
C GLU A 79 4.73 5.57 10.11
N GLY A 80 4.89 6.68 9.42
CA GLY A 80 5.55 6.69 8.13
C GLY A 80 6.30 7.98 7.87
N ASP A 81 7.50 7.83 7.32
CA ASP A 81 8.38 8.91 6.93
C ASP A 81 8.79 8.69 5.46
N ALA A 82 8.57 9.71 4.63
CA ALA A 82 8.98 9.70 3.24
C ALA A 82 9.80 10.94 2.91
N THR A 83 10.84 10.78 2.09
CA THR A 83 11.72 11.87 1.67
C THR A 83 12.01 11.78 0.18
N ILE A 84 11.86 12.89 -0.54
CA ILE A 84 12.22 13.00 -1.96
C ILE A 84 13.00 14.28 -2.22
N GLY A 85 13.88 14.24 -3.23
CA GLY A 85 14.66 15.40 -3.66
C GLY A 85 16.11 15.37 -3.16
N PRO A 86 16.89 16.39 -3.55
CA PRO A 86 18.31 16.45 -3.21
C PRO A 86 18.51 16.74 -1.71
N SER A 87 19.65 16.33 -1.18
CA SER A 87 19.94 16.38 0.27
C SER A 87 19.99 17.80 0.85
N ASP A 88 20.21 18.83 0.02
CA ASP A 88 20.27 20.24 0.40
C ASP A 88 18.88 20.89 0.50
N ASN A 89 17.85 20.30 -0.10
CA ASN A 89 16.46 20.76 -0.01
C ASN A 89 15.47 19.58 -0.14
N PRO A 90 15.42 18.68 0.85
CA PRO A 90 14.53 17.54 0.81
C PRO A 90 13.08 17.97 1.02
N ARG A 91 12.17 17.32 0.33
CA ARG A 91 10.73 17.36 0.63
C ARG A 91 10.39 16.13 1.45
N THR A 92 9.65 16.33 2.54
CA THR A 92 9.30 15.25 3.45
C THR A 92 7.79 15.12 3.61
N GLY A 93 7.35 13.91 3.90
CA GLY A 93 5.97 13.58 4.25
C GLY A 93 5.96 12.72 5.51
N PHE A 94 4.94 12.90 6.34
CA PHE A 94 4.77 12.17 7.59
C PHE A 94 3.32 11.72 7.74
N ILE A 95 3.13 10.46 8.13
CA ILE A 95 1.83 9.90 8.49
C ILE A 95 1.95 9.23 9.86
N SER A 96 0.94 9.42 10.71
CA SER A 96 0.89 8.74 12.01
C SER A 96 -0.54 8.63 12.50
N GLY A 97 -0.96 7.43 12.85
CA GLY A 97 -2.28 7.21 13.42
C GLY A 97 -2.85 5.83 13.11
N PRO A 98 -4.15 5.64 13.41
CA PRO A 98 -4.83 4.39 13.13
C PRO A 98 -5.07 4.22 11.62
N ALA A 99 -4.70 3.05 11.09
CA ALA A 99 -5.17 2.57 9.80
C ALA A 99 -6.27 1.52 10.04
N PHE A 100 -7.52 1.85 9.71
CA PHE A 100 -8.70 1.04 9.95
C PHE A 100 -8.75 -0.14 8.99
N ILE A 101 -9.01 -1.33 9.54
CA ILE A 101 -9.03 -2.58 8.80
C ILE A 101 -10.41 -2.74 8.16
N GLY A 102 -10.44 -2.82 6.83
CA GLY A 102 -11.66 -3.03 6.07
C GLY A 102 -12.19 -4.46 6.16
N ASP A 103 -13.40 -4.65 5.65
CA ASP A 103 -14.08 -5.94 5.66
C ASP A 103 -13.23 -7.03 4.98
N GLY A 104 -13.10 -8.17 5.67
CA GLY A 104 -12.25 -9.29 5.24
C GLY A 104 -10.79 -9.20 5.72
N GLY A 105 -10.38 -8.11 6.38
CA GLY A 105 -9.11 -8.03 7.09
C GLY A 105 -7.86 -7.90 6.21
N LYS A 106 -8.02 -7.75 4.89
CA LYS A 106 -6.93 -7.83 3.91
C LYS A 106 -6.31 -6.50 3.53
N ALA A 107 -6.95 -5.41 3.92
CA ALA A 107 -6.46 -4.05 3.70
C ALA A 107 -6.74 -3.22 4.95
N ALA A 108 -5.88 -2.21 5.16
CA ALA A 108 -6.14 -1.14 6.11
C ALA A 108 -6.06 0.21 5.41
N GLY A 109 -6.96 1.12 5.74
CA GLY A 109 -6.99 2.48 5.26
C GLY A 109 -6.60 3.48 6.36
N TYR A 110 -5.72 4.40 6.05
CA TYR A 110 -5.41 5.55 6.88
C TYR A 110 -5.95 6.80 6.21
N THR A 111 -6.70 7.60 6.98
CA THR A 111 -7.06 8.98 6.68
C THR A 111 -7.66 9.61 7.93
N ASP A 112 -7.74 10.93 7.98
CA ASP A 112 -8.30 11.67 9.12
C ASP A 112 -9.82 11.46 9.31
N SER A 113 -10.49 10.92 8.29
CA SER A 113 -11.94 10.71 8.15
C SER A 113 -12.42 9.24 8.13
N HIS A 114 -11.59 8.26 8.53
CA HIS A 114 -11.99 6.83 8.69
C HIS A 114 -12.18 5.96 7.41
N TYR A 115 -11.39 6.18 6.37
CA TYR A 115 -11.18 5.22 5.26
C TYR A 115 -10.68 3.86 5.75
N ASP A 116 -11.24 2.78 5.21
CA ASP A 116 -11.01 1.38 5.64
C ASP A 116 -10.12 0.56 4.69
N GLY A 117 -9.64 1.16 3.59
CA GLY A 117 -8.80 0.45 2.63
C GLY A 117 -9.54 -0.42 1.63
N ALA A 118 -10.88 -0.36 1.55
CA ALA A 118 -11.66 -1.19 0.62
C ALA A 118 -11.41 -0.81 -0.85
N ALA A 119 -11.58 0.48 -1.19
CA ALA A 119 -11.23 1.05 -2.50
C ALA A 119 -9.75 1.46 -2.56
N PRO A 120 -9.11 1.64 -3.72
CA PRO A 120 -7.79 2.27 -3.83
C PRO A 120 -7.76 3.69 -3.24
N ALA A 121 -6.64 4.11 -2.64
CA ALA A 121 -6.52 5.41 -1.98
C ALA A 121 -6.79 6.61 -2.92
N SER A 122 -6.43 6.45 -4.21
CA SER A 122 -6.66 7.46 -5.26
C SER A 122 -8.11 7.58 -5.74
N THR A 123 -9.02 6.72 -5.26
CA THR A 123 -10.44 6.78 -5.62
C THR A 123 -11.07 8.01 -4.98
N LYS A 124 -11.52 8.96 -5.81
CA LYS A 124 -12.31 10.10 -5.35
C LYS A 124 -13.65 9.61 -4.81
N SER A 125 -13.90 9.79 -3.52
CA SER A 125 -15.23 9.61 -2.92
C SER A 125 -16.08 10.84 -3.20
N SER A 126 -17.41 10.67 -3.29
CA SER A 126 -18.35 11.80 -3.41
C SER A 126 -18.44 12.65 -2.13
N GLU A 127 -17.94 12.11 -1.02
CA GLU A 127 -17.68 12.85 0.21
C GLU A 127 -16.27 13.43 0.06
N ASP A 128 -16.19 14.75 -0.02
CA ASP A 128 -14.97 15.57 -0.12
C ASP A 128 -14.08 15.33 1.11
N GLU A 129 -13.43 14.18 1.17
CA GLU A 129 -12.36 13.93 2.13
C GLU A 129 -11.08 14.48 1.52
N SER A 130 -10.94 15.80 1.61
CA SER A 130 -9.65 16.45 1.46
C SER A 130 -8.69 15.89 2.51
N GLY A 131 -7.53 15.39 2.12
CA GLY A 131 -6.54 14.93 3.09
C GLY A 131 -5.78 13.69 2.66
N CYS A 132 -4.72 13.40 3.41
CA CYS A 132 -3.89 12.23 3.19
C CYS A 132 -4.71 10.94 3.29
N ARG A 133 -4.60 10.09 2.25
CA ARG A 133 -5.13 8.73 2.25
C ARG A 133 -4.02 7.76 1.92
N VAL A 134 -3.90 6.73 2.75
CA VAL A 134 -2.96 5.63 2.52
C VAL A 134 -3.68 4.30 2.69
N ARG A 135 -3.43 3.37 1.78
CA ARG A 135 -3.91 2.00 1.84
C ARG A 135 -2.74 1.07 2.04
N LEU A 136 -2.88 0.15 2.98
CA LEU A 136 -1.90 -0.90 3.26
C LEU A 136 -2.48 -2.27 2.93
N ARG A 137 -1.69 -3.09 2.23
CA ARG A 137 -2.01 -4.50 1.94
C ARG A 137 -0.76 -5.35 2.12
N TYR A 138 -0.90 -6.53 2.71
CA TYR A 138 0.24 -7.40 3.03
C TYR A 138 0.15 -8.73 2.27
N SER A 139 1.30 -9.22 1.78
CA SER A 139 1.43 -10.55 1.17
C SER A 139 2.82 -11.11 1.44
N GLY A 140 2.92 -12.05 2.39
CA GLY A 140 4.15 -12.78 2.72
C GLY A 140 5.33 -11.91 3.14
N TYR A 141 6.12 -11.43 2.18
CA TYR A 141 7.33 -10.63 2.43
C TYR A 141 7.21 -9.18 1.99
N TYR A 142 6.05 -8.81 1.44
CA TYR A 142 5.83 -7.52 0.81
C TYR A 142 4.68 -6.79 1.48
N LEU A 143 4.90 -5.51 1.74
CA LEU A 143 3.86 -4.56 2.10
C LEU A 143 3.62 -3.65 0.88
N PHE A 144 2.39 -3.65 0.39
CA PHE A 144 1.92 -2.78 -0.68
C PHE A 144 1.28 -1.57 -0.06
N VAL A 145 1.79 -0.41 -0.45
CA VAL A 145 1.27 0.88 -0.02
C VAL A 145 0.81 1.63 -1.26
N ASP A 146 -0.41 2.13 -1.25
CA ASP A 146 -0.89 3.12 -2.22
C ASP A 146 -1.41 4.34 -1.49
N ASP A 147 -1.09 5.53 -2.00
CA ASP A 147 -1.55 6.80 -1.45
C ASP A 147 -2.24 7.65 -2.52
N ASN A 148 -2.88 8.73 -2.09
CA ASN A 148 -3.52 9.70 -2.98
C ASN A 148 -2.62 10.88 -3.35
N GLU A 149 -1.31 10.80 -3.07
CA GLU A 149 -0.32 11.88 -3.25
C GLU A 149 -0.59 13.15 -2.40
N GLU A 150 -1.49 13.08 -1.42
CA GLU A 150 -1.79 14.19 -0.48
C GLU A 150 -1.16 13.97 0.90
N CYS A 151 -0.28 12.97 1.05
CA CYS A 151 0.33 12.54 2.31
C CYS A 151 1.66 13.24 2.65
N GLY A 152 2.00 14.27 1.89
CA GLY A 152 3.15 15.12 2.13
C GLY A 152 3.15 16.31 1.17
N GLY A 153 3.79 17.41 1.56
CA GLY A 153 3.89 18.58 0.69
C GLY A 153 4.68 18.27 -0.59
N GLN A 154 4.27 18.85 -1.73
CA GLN A 154 5.08 18.97 -2.95
C GLN A 154 5.50 17.64 -3.64
N GLY A 155 4.61 16.64 -3.70
CA GLY A 155 4.81 15.42 -4.51
C GLY A 155 5.58 14.31 -3.81
N VAL A 156 5.60 14.31 -2.47
CA VAL A 156 6.01 13.15 -1.67
C VAL A 156 4.92 12.09 -1.78
N SER A 157 5.32 10.85 -2.03
CA SER A 157 4.40 9.72 -2.07
C SER A 157 4.94 8.55 -1.26
N PHE A 158 4.03 7.89 -0.55
CA PHE A 158 4.27 6.63 0.14
C PHE A 158 3.99 5.41 -0.75
N SER A 159 3.44 5.62 -1.95
CA SER A 159 3.10 4.53 -2.87
C SER A 159 4.32 3.69 -3.23
N GLY A 160 4.26 2.39 -2.98
CA GLY A 160 5.42 1.53 -3.18
C GLY A 160 5.25 0.10 -2.71
N ILE A 161 6.32 -0.66 -2.90
CA ILE A 161 6.46 -2.02 -2.38
C ILE A 161 7.57 -2.00 -1.37
N TYR A 162 7.21 -2.25 -0.12
CA TYR A 162 8.13 -2.22 0.99
C TYR A 162 8.54 -3.63 1.37
N LEU A 163 9.79 -3.75 1.81
CA LEU A 163 10.36 -4.95 2.39
C LEU A 163 10.53 -4.74 3.88
N LYS A 164 10.29 -5.80 4.64
CA LYS A 164 10.51 -5.76 6.09
C LYS A 164 11.99 -5.49 6.36
N LYS A 165 12.31 -4.50 7.19
CA LYS A 165 13.66 -4.30 7.68
C LYS A 165 14.01 -5.54 8.49
N SER A 166 15.00 -6.30 8.05
CA SER A 166 15.57 -7.37 8.87
C SER A 166 16.02 -6.74 10.18
N ALA A 167 15.58 -7.29 11.33
CA ALA A 167 16.12 -6.91 12.61
C ALA A 167 17.65 -6.96 12.50
N LYS A 168 18.32 -5.81 12.72
CA LYS A 168 19.78 -5.80 12.80
C LYS A 168 20.14 -6.82 13.87
N LYS A 169 20.82 -7.88 13.43
CA LYS A 169 21.27 -8.97 14.28
C LYS A 169 22.41 -8.48 15.17
#